data_AF-A0A8D8GQC4-F1
#
_entry.id   AF-A0A8D8GQC4-F1
#
_cell.length_a   1.000
_cell.length_b   1.000
_cell.length_c   1.000
_cell.angle_alpha   90.00
_cell.angle_beta   90.00
_cell.angle_gamma   90.00
#
_symmetry.space_group_name_H-M   'P 1'
#
loop_
_entity.id
_entity.type
_entity.pdbx_description
1 polymer ?
#
loop_
_entity_poly.entity_id
_entity_poly.type
_entity_poly.pdbx_seq_one_letter_code
_entity_poly.pdbx_strand_id
1 'polypeptide(L)'
;MNHRRPHGRHPPSTLRDYLRLLEVGAPSEEQSDMCLSELLVNDSENEFNASLSRAGKEPPLFKPLLLSQGCSAAMSMRKKSFGYHLTHKLLFYLILGKQRFSNIEEDYVANAKGRLCEQILRESRLIAELNFPEMFRDLFMEQVFLCSYAGFVEFRNQSWISEIVGWQNANGCFKYYYQDGVEQYDGDSAIRAVCSTHMSGVGAALLGLFAKLQF
;
A
#
# COMPACT_ATOMS: atom_id res chain seq x y z
N MET A 1 38.84 -21.95 5.14
CA MET A 1 37.78 -21.02 5.59
C MET A 1 38.20 -19.61 5.23
N ASN A 2 37.49 -18.94 4.32
CA ASN A 2 37.46 -17.48 4.34
C ASN A 2 36.21 -16.98 3.62
N HIS A 3 35.56 -16.00 4.25
CA HIS A 3 34.15 -15.69 4.17
C HIS A 3 33.68 -15.13 2.82
N ARG A 4 32.66 -15.77 2.24
CA ARG A 4 31.76 -15.12 1.28
C ARG A 4 31.04 -13.97 2.00
N ARG A 5 31.27 -12.73 1.57
CA ARG A 5 30.44 -11.58 1.95
C ARG A 5 29.02 -11.80 1.42
N PRO A 6 27.96 -11.53 2.19
CA PRO A 6 26.60 -11.60 1.67
C PRO A 6 26.37 -10.42 0.71
N HIS A 7 25.87 -10.72 -0.49
CA HIS A 7 25.36 -9.74 -1.44
C HIS A 7 24.10 -9.05 -0.88
N GLY A 8 24.29 -8.02 -0.06
CA GLY A 8 23.27 -7.03 0.26
C GLY A 8 23.61 -5.72 -0.42
N ARG A 9 22.94 -5.37 -1.52
CA ARG A 9 22.96 -3.97 -1.98
C ARG A 9 22.37 -3.11 -0.86
N HIS A 10 23.12 -2.09 -0.46
CA HIS A 10 22.74 -1.08 0.54
C HIS A 10 21.44 -0.37 0.18
N PRO A 11 20.70 0.18 1.16
CA PRO A 11 19.54 1.04 0.92
C PRO A 11 19.91 2.23 0.00
N PRO A 12 18.96 2.81 -0.74
CA PRO A 12 19.24 3.96 -1.60
C PRO A 12 19.80 5.11 -0.76
N SER A 13 21.04 5.48 -1.04
CA SER A 13 21.73 6.60 -0.38
C SER A 13 21.56 7.93 -1.12
N THR A 14 20.93 7.90 -2.31
CA THR A 14 20.69 9.09 -3.13
C THR A 14 19.30 9.07 -3.74
N LEU A 15 18.74 10.25 -4.04
CA LEU A 15 17.47 10.41 -4.75
C LEU A 15 17.46 9.67 -6.10
N ARG A 16 18.59 9.69 -6.83
CA ARG A 16 18.71 8.98 -8.12
C ARG A 16 18.61 7.47 -7.97
N ASP A 17 19.18 6.92 -6.89
CA ASP A 17 19.06 5.48 -6.62
C ASP A 17 17.64 5.12 -6.23
N TYR A 18 16.98 5.97 -5.45
CA TYR A 18 15.58 5.78 -5.07
C TYR A 18 14.66 5.77 -6.29
N LEU A 19 14.78 6.76 -7.18
CA LEU A 19 13.98 6.84 -8.41
C LEU A 19 14.09 5.58 -9.28
N ARG A 20 15.30 5.02 -9.46
CA ARG A 20 15.46 3.77 -10.22
C ARG A 20 14.80 2.57 -9.55
N LEU A 21 14.79 2.54 -8.22
CA LEU A 21 14.22 1.43 -7.46
C LEU A 21 12.69 1.43 -7.49
N LEU A 22 12.06 2.59 -7.65
CA LEU A 22 10.61 2.72 -7.81
C LEU A 22 10.07 2.01 -9.06
N GLU A 23 10.88 1.85 -10.11
CA GLU A 23 10.45 1.24 -11.38
C GLU A 23 10.53 -0.29 -11.40
N VAL A 24 11.30 -0.91 -10.50
CA VAL A 24 11.65 -2.34 -10.55
C VAL A 24 11.10 -3.16 -9.39
N GLY A 25 10.06 -2.66 -8.72
CA GLY A 25 9.40 -3.36 -7.62
C GLY A 25 8.30 -4.33 -8.06
N ALA A 26 7.78 -5.07 -7.08
CA ALA A 26 6.60 -5.91 -7.24
C ALA A 26 5.73 -5.81 -5.98
N PRO A 27 4.40 -6.03 -6.05
CA PRO A 27 3.59 -6.30 -7.25
C PRO A 27 3.49 -5.08 -8.17
N SER A 28 3.14 -5.25 -9.45
CA SER A 28 2.61 -4.11 -10.22
C SER A 28 1.28 -3.64 -9.63
N GLU A 29 0.82 -2.43 -10.00
CA GLU A 29 -0.51 -1.92 -9.64
C GLU A 29 -1.60 -2.91 -10.05
N GLU A 30 -1.61 -3.34 -11.32
CA GLU A 30 -2.57 -4.34 -11.83
C GLU A 30 -2.55 -5.66 -11.04
N GLN A 31 -1.36 -6.15 -10.68
CA GLN A 31 -1.23 -7.36 -9.87
C GLN A 31 -1.77 -7.16 -8.45
N SER A 32 -1.54 -5.97 -7.88
CA SER A 32 -2.07 -5.62 -6.57
C SER A 32 -3.59 -5.57 -6.59
N ASP A 33 -4.18 -4.91 -7.58
CA ASP A 33 -5.63 -4.74 -7.67
C ASP A 33 -6.35 -6.06 -7.88
N MET A 34 -5.77 -6.95 -8.71
CA MET A 34 -6.25 -8.32 -8.86
C MET A 34 -6.21 -9.09 -7.53
N CYS A 35 -5.18 -8.89 -6.71
CA CYS A 35 -5.08 -9.57 -5.44
C CYS A 35 -5.91 -8.94 -4.33
N LEU A 36 -6.12 -7.63 -4.35
CA LEU A 36 -7.05 -6.96 -3.45
C LEU A 36 -8.49 -7.37 -3.75
N SER A 37 -8.86 -7.51 -5.03
CA SER A 37 -10.20 -7.99 -5.39
C SER A 37 -10.44 -9.41 -4.88
N GLU A 38 -9.44 -10.30 -4.96
CA GLU A 38 -9.51 -11.65 -4.37
C GLU A 38 -9.82 -11.61 -2.86
N LEU A 39 -9.26 -10.64 -2.12
CA LEU A 39 -9.57 -10.44 -0.71
C LEU A 39 -10.95 -9.83 -0.47
N LEU A 40 -11.65 -9.29 -1.47
CA LEU A 40 -12.97 -8.67 -1.28
C LEU A 40 -14.12 -9.58 -1.71
N VAL A 41 -13.81 -10.69 -2.37
CA VAL A 41 -14.75 -11.76 -2.75
C VAL A 41 -15.29 -12.43 -1.48
N ASN A 42 -16.61 -12.45 -1.33
CA ASN A 42 -17.28 -13.11 -0.20
C ASN A 42 -17.30 -14.65 -0.38
N ASP A 43 -17.55 -15.40 0.70
CA ASP A 43 -17.60 -16.87 0.72
C ASP A 43 -18.46 -17.48 -0.41
N SER A 44 -19.52 -16.79 -0.86
CA SER A 44 -20.43 -17.25 -1.93
C SER A 44 -19.83 -17.26 -3.34
N GLU A 45 -18.82 -16.43 -3.62
CA GLU A 45 -18.24 -16.31 -4.97
C GLU A 45 -17.00 -17.18 -5.16
N ASN A 46 -16.38 -17.63 -4.07
CA ASN A 46 -15.36 -18.70 -4.10
C ASN A 46 -15.92 -20.07 -4.51
N GLU A 47 -17.24 -20.19 -4.69
CA GLU A 47 -17.90 -21.40 -5.15
C GLU A 47 -17.77 -21.65 -6.66
N PHE A 48 -17.46 -20.64 -7.48
CA PHE A 48 -17.54 -20.78 -8.94
C PHE A 48 -16.44 -21.66 -9.56
N ASN A 49 -15.38 -21.99 -8.81
CA ASN A 49 -14.32 -22.91 -9.26
C ASN A 49 -14.38 -24.32 -8.64
N ALA A 50 -15.30 -24.59 -7.71
CA ALA A 50 -15.39 -25.88 -7.04
C ALA A 50 -16.50 -26.80 -7.60
N SER A 51 -17.41 -26.28 -8.43
CA SER A 51 -18.60 -27.01 -8.89
C SER A 51 -18.35 -28.03 -10.01
N LEU A 52 -17.11 -28.20 -10.49
CA LEU A 52 -16.75 -29.28 -11.43
C LEU A 52 -16.26 -30.56 -10.75
N SER A 53 -16.26 -30.64 -9.41
CA SER A 53 -15.78 -31.84 -8.72
C SER A 53 -16.44 -32.06 -7.36
N ARG A 54 -17.63 -32.66 -7.37
CA ARG A 54 -17.97 -33.89 -6.60
C ARG A 54 -19.48 -34.07 -6.48
N ALA A 55 -19.97 -35.11 -7.15
CA ALA A 55 -21.23 -35.74 -6.81
C ALA A 55 -21.14 -36.36 -5.40
N GLY A 56 -22.15 -36.12 -4.55
CA GLY A 56 -22.55 -37.06 -3.51
C GLY A 56 -22.06 -36.87 -2.06
N LYS A 57 -21.66 -35.67 -1.62
CA LYS A 57 -21.51 -35.38 -0.18
C LYS A 57 -22.19 -34.05 0.15
N GLU A 58 -22.94 -34.01 1.25
CA GLU A 58 -23.50 -32.75 1.78
C GLU A 58 -22.39 -31.68 1.80
N PRO A 59 -22.66 -30.49 1.22
CA PRO A 59 -21.65 -29.44 1.19
C PRO A 59 -21.35 -29.01 2.63
N PRO A 60 -20.06 -28.80 2.99
CA PRO A 60 -19.73 -28.25 4.29
C PRO A 60 -20.41 -26.89 4.45
N LEU A 61 -20.98 -26.64 5.64
CA LEU A 61 -21.79 -25.47 5.98
C LEU A 61 -21.10 -24.13 5.66
N PHE A 62 -19.76 -24.09 5.60
CA PHE A 62 -18.95 -23.00 5.06
C PHE A 62 -17.69 -23.58 4.42
N LYS A 63 -17.37 -23.18 3.18
CA LYS A 63 -16.04 -23.45 2.60
C LYS A 63 -15.06 -22.40 3.14
N PRO A 64 -13.91 -22.82 3.70
CA PRO A 64 -12.91 -21.87 4.16
C PRO A 64 -12.35 -21.04 3.00
N LEU A 65 -12.21 -19.73 3.20
CA LEU A 65 -11.49 -18.85 2.28
C LEU A 65 -10.04 -19.34 2.12
N LEU A 66 -9.57 -19.43 0.88
CA LEU A 66 -8.20 -19.80 0.55
C LEU A 66 -7.58 -18.75 -0.36
N LEU A 67 -6.43 -18.22 0.05
CA LEU A 67 -5.69 -17.26 -0.76
C LEU A 67 -4.98 -18.03 -1.88
N SER A 68 -5.16 -17.57 -3.11
CA SER A 68 -4.61 -18.17 -4.31
C SER A 68 -3.08 -18.16 -4.26
N GLN A 69 -2.49 -19.19 -4.88
CA GLN A 69 -1.04 -19.26 -5.01
C GLN A 69 -0.49 -18.10 -5.84
N GLY A 70 -1.26 -17.61 -6.81
CA GLY A 70 -0.92 -16.44 -7.63
C GLY A 70 -0.72 -15.20 -6.77
N CYS A 71 -1.70 -14.86 -5.93
CA CYS A 71 -1.61 -13.69 -5.05
C CYS A 71 -0.63 -13.85 -3.91
N SER A 72 -0.51 -15.06 -3.34
CA SER A 72 0.57 -15.37 -2.39
C SER A 72 1.96 -15.13 -2.99
N ALA A 73 2.18 -15.48 -4.26
CA ALA A 73 3.45 -15.27 -4.96
C ALA A 73 3.66 -13.81 -5.43
N ALA A 74 2.60 -13.12 -5.84
CA ALA A 74 2.64 -11.71 -6.23
C ALA A 74 2.96 -10.80 -5.03
N MET A 75 2.25 -11.00 -3.91
CA MET A 75 2.37 -10.21 -2.67
C MET A 75 3.46 -10.74 -1.71
N SER A 76 4.33 -11.62 -2.20
CA SER A 76 5.35 -12.27 -1.39
C SER A 76 6.36 -11.27 -0.83
N MET A 77 6.66 -11.42 0.47
CA MET A 77 7.73 -10.70 1.16
C MET A 77 9.15 -11.03 0.67
N ARG A 78 9.31 -12.01 -0.24
CA ARG A 78 10.59 -12.38 -0.84
C ARG A 78 11.00 -11.44 -1.98
N LYS A 79 10.04 -10.86 -2.68
CA LYS A 79 10.30 -9.89 -3.76
C LYS A 79 10.59 -8.52 -3.15
N LYS A 80 11.63 -7.86 -3.64
CA LYS A 80 11.95 -6.48 -3.23
C LYS A 80 10.89 -5.52 -3.76
N SER A 81 10.59 -4.50 -2.96
CA SER A 81 9.58 -3.48 -3.24
C SER A 81 10.09 -2.17 -2.69
N PHE A 82 9.71 -1.08 -3.35
CA PHE A 82 10.03 0.30 -3.00
C PHE A 82 8.84 1.18 -3.35
N GLY A 83 8.67 2.29 -2.63
CA GLY A 83 7.57 3.24 -2.84
C GLY A 83 6.20 2.60 -2.92
N TYR A 84 5.46 2.86 -4.01
CA TYR A 84 4.08 2.38 -4.18
C TYR A 84 3.98 0.85 -4.08
N HIS A 85 4.99 0.10 -4.52
CA HIS A 85 4.99 -1.35 -4.38
C HIS A 85 4.97 -1.80 -2.90
N LEU A 86 5.57 -1.02 -1.98
CA LEU A 86 5.49 -1.28 -0.54
C LEU A 86 4.11 -0.93 0.01
N THR A 87 3.53 0.21 -0.38
CA THR A 87 2.21 0.64 0.09
C THR A 87 1.12 -0.34 -0.36
N HIS A 88 1.20 -0.84 -1.60
CA HIS A 88 0.32 -1.87 -2.13
C HIS A 88 0.42 -3.20 -1.37
N LYS A 89 1.64 -3.68 -1.07
CA LYS A 89 1.83 -4.86 -0.22
C LYS A 89 1.23 -4.65 1.16
N LEU A 90 1.47 -3.49 1.78
CA LEU A 90 0.97 -3.21 3.11
C LEU A 90 -0.57 -3.16 3.12
N LEU A 91 -1.19 -2.50 2.15
CA LEU A 91 -2.63 -2.46 1.98
C LEU A 91 -3.21 -3.88 1.89
N PHE A 92 -2.60 -4.75 1.09
CA PHE A 92 -3.00 -6.15 0.99
C PHE A 92 -2.90 -6.88 2.32
N TYR A 93 -1.79 -6.77 3.06
CA TYR A 93 -1.69 -7.43 4.38
C TYR A 93 -2.62 -6.82 5.43
N LEU A 94 -2.99 -5.54 5.31
CA LEU A 94 -3.99 -4.90 6.16
C LEU A 94 -5.37 -5.52 5.93
N ILE A 95 -5.80 -5.67 4.67
CA ILE A 95 -7.09 -6.27 4.32
C ILE A 95 -7.08 -7.77 4.60
N LEU A 96 -6.00 -8.48 4.27
CA LEU A 96 -5.84 -9.91 4.53
C LEU A 96 -6.02 -10.23 6.00
N GLY A 97 -5.48 -9.39 6.90
CA GLY A 97 -5.65 -9.53 8.34
C GLY A 97 -7.04 -9.19 8.88
N LYS A 98 -7.96 -8.70 8.05
CA LYS A 98 -9.38 -8.52 8.41
C LYS A 98 -10.23 -9.73 8.06
N GLN A 99 -9.69 -10.68 7.29
CA GLN A 99 -10.38 -11.89 6.88
C GLN A 99 -9.69 -13.13 7.45
N ARG A 100 -10.41 -14.25 7.45
CA ARG A 100 -9.92 -15.53 7.97
C ARG A 100 -9.68 -16.52 6.83
N PHE A 101 -8.53 -16.39 6.18
CA PHE A 101 -8.06 -17.36 5.19
C PHE A 101 -7.43 -18.56 5.88
N SER A 102 -7.86 -19.77 5.54
CA SER A 102 -7.42 -21.00 6.24
C SER A 102 -6.00 -21.44 5.92
N ASN A 103 -5.38 -20.86 4.88
CA ASN A 103 -3.99 -21.11 4.52
C ASN A 103 -3.05 -19.97 4.93
N ILE A 104 -3.49 -19.05 5.80
CA ILE A 104 -2.73 -17.88 6.23
C ILE A 104 -2.75 -17.78 7.76
N GLU A 105 -1.57 -17.81 8.36
CA GLU A 105 -1.39 -17.63 9.79
C GLU A 105 -1.45 -16.13 10.17
N GLU A 106 -2.11 -15.80 11.28
CA GLU A 106 -2.24 -14.42 11.75
C GLU A 106 -0.88 -13.79 12.08
N ASP A 107 0.03 -14.56 12.70
CA ASP A 107 1.39 -14.14 12.99
C ASP A 107 2.18 -13.82 11.72
N TYR A 108 1.93 -14.52 10.62
CA TYR A 108 2.57 -14.23 9.34
C TYR A 108 2.14 -12.85 8.83
N VAL A 109 0.85 -12.51 8.94
CA VAL A 109 0.32 -11.20 8.56
C VAL A 109 0.88 -10.09 9.46
N ALA A 110 0.91 -10.31 10.78
CA ALA A 110 1.47 -9.34 11.73
C ALA A 110 2.95 -9.04 11.44
N ASN A 111 3.75 -10.09 11.23
CA ASN A 111 5.17 -9.96 10.89
C ASN A 111 5.39 -9.26 9.54
N ALA A 112 4.55 -9.55 8.54
CA ALA A 112 4.62 -8.88 7.24
C ALA A 112 4.37 -7.38 7.36
N LYS A 113 3.31 -6.97 8.09
CA LYS A 113 3.02 -5.55 8.37
C LYS A 113 4.20 -4.84 9.05
N GLY A 114 4.80 -5.48 10.08
CA GLY A 114 5.97 -4.95 10.78
C GLY A 114 7.16 -4.70 9.87
N ARG A 115 7.52 -5.69 9.06
CA ARG A 115 8.64 -5.57 8.12
C ARG A 115 8.39 -4.53 7.03
N LEU A 116 7.16 -4.44 6.52
CA LEU A 116 6.79 -3.44 5.53
C LEU A 116 6.86 -2.03 6.13
N CYS A 117 6.30 -1.80 7.32
CA CYS A 117 6.36 -0.49 7.95
C CYS A 117 7.76 -0.08 8.38
N GLU A 118 8.64 -1.02 8.73
CA GLU A 118 10.06 -0.72 8.94
C GLU A 118 10.73 -0.22 7.65
N GLN A 119 10.44 -0.85 6.50
CA GLN A 119 10.98 -0.43 5.20
C GLN A 119 10.42 0.93 4.78
N ILE A 120 9.10 1.10 4.90
CA ILE A 120 8.41 2.34 4.60
C ILE A 120 8.95 3.48 5.46
N LEU A 121 9.21 3.25 6.76
CA LEU A 121 9.73 4.30 7.65
C LEU A 121 11.08 4.85 7.19
N ARG A 122 11.93 3.99 6.59
CA ARG A 122 13.21 4.40 6.03
C ARG A 122 13.02 5.27 4.78
N GLU A 123 12.08 4.91 3.90
CA GLU A 123 11.75 5.71 2.71
C GLU A 123 11.10 7.04 3.08
N SER A 124 10.15 7.04 4.03
CA SER A 124 9.50 8.26 4.50
C SER A 124 10.49 9.22 5.16
N ARG A 125 11.46 8.71 5.95
CA ARG A 125 12.54 9.55 6.49
C ARG A 125 13.39 10.18 5.39
N LEU A 126 13.76 9.43 4.36
CA LEU A 126 14.49 9.99 3.22
C LEU A 126 13.69 11.08 2.51
N ILE A 127 12.39 10.88 2.28
CA ILE A 127 11.52 11.91 1.67
C ILE A 127 11.46 13.16 2.56
N ALA A 128 11.33 12.99 3.88
CA ALA A 128 11.32 14.10 4.83
C ALA A 128 12.66 14.84 4.89
N GLU A 129 13.79 14.14 4.88
CA GLU A 129 15.14 14.71 4.84
C GLU A 129 15.39 15.51 3.55
N LEU A 130 14.74 15.13 2.45
CA LEU A 130 14.75 15.85 1.17
C LEU A 130 13.72 17.00 1.11
N ASN A 131 13.14 17.38 2.26
CA ASN A 131 12.14 18.43 2.38
C ASN A 131 10.89 18.21 1.52
N PHE A 132 10.39 16.97 1.53
CA PHE A 132 9.12 16.56 0.90
C PHE A 132 8.99 17.00 -0.56
N PRO A 133 9.87 16.51 -1.47
CA PRO A 133 9.76 16.85 -2.88
C PRO A 133 8.36 16.53 -3.40
N GLU A 134 7.82 17.45 -4.19
CA GLU A 134 6.42 17.43 -4.58
C GLU A 134 5.98 16.14 -5.28
N MET A 135 6.87 15.57 -6.10
CA MET A 135 6.69 14.29 -6.76
C MET A 135 6.51 13.09 -5.81
N PHE A 136 6.87 13.21 -4.54
CA PHE A 136 6.71 12.15 -3.53
C PHE A 136 5.61 12.43 -2.51
N ARG A 137 4.92 13.57 -2.59
CA ARG A 137 3.90 13.92 -1.58
C ARG A 137 2.77 12.89 -1.53
N ASP A 138 2.32 12.42 -2.68
CA ASP A 138 1.30 11.37 -2.76
C ASP A 138 1.76 10.08 -2.06
N LEU A 139 2.89 9.52 -2.52
CA LEU A 139 3.51 8.35 -1.90
C LEU A 139 3.73 8.53 -0.38
N PHE A 140 4.22 9.69 0.04
CA PHE A 140 4.48 9.96 1.45
C PHE A 140 3.18 9.96 2.27
N MET A 141 2.09 10.55 1.75
CA MET A 141 0.78 10.48 2.41
C MET A 141 0.29 9.04 2.54
N GLU A 142 0.42 8.21 1.51
CA GLU A 142 0.05 6.79 1.58
C GLU A 142 0.87 6.06 2.65
N GLN A 143 2.19 6.27 2.66
CA GLN A 143 3.10 5.67 3.63
C GLN A 143 2.73 6.02 5.07
N VAL A 144 2.49 7.31 5.34
CA VAL A 144 2.07 7.81 6.66
C VAL A 144 0.72 7.24 7.06
N PHE A 145 -0.25 7.26 6.15
CA PHE A 145 -1.60 6.75 6.42
C PHE A 145 -1.58 5.26 6.76
N LEU A 146 -1.04 4.43 5.88
CA LEU A 146 -1.14 2.98 6.00
C LEU A 146 -0.40 2.46 7.24
N CYS A 147 0.80 2.97 7.53
CA CYS A 147 1.54 2.53 8.71
C CYS A 147 1.00 3.09 10.02
N SER A 148 0.46 4.32 10.03
CA SER A 148 -0.27 4.83 11.18
C SER A 148 -1.51 3.98 11.47
N TYR A 149 -2.27 3.61 10.42
CA TYR A 149 -3.43 2.74 10.52
C TYR A 149 -3.05 1.34 11.01
N ALA A 150 -1.89 0.83 10.58
CA ALA A 150 -1.32 -0.43 11.05
C ALA A 150 -0.85 -0.41 12.52
N GLY A 151 -0.82 0.77 13.17
CA GLY A 151 -0.49 0.95 14.58
C GLY A 151 0.95 1.42 14.86
N PHE A 152 1.73 1.75 13.84
CA PHE A 152 3.13 2.18 13.99
C PHE A 152 3.19 3.65 14.40
N VAL A 153 3.76 3.91 15.58
CA VAL A 153 3.65 5.21 16.25
C VAL A 153 4.58 6.26 15.65
N GLU A 154 5.63 5.81 14.98
CA GLU A 154 6.64 6.63 14.32
C GLU A 154 6.05 7.48 13.19
N PHE A 155 4.95 7.03 12.58
CA PHE A 155 4.24 7.74 11.53
C PHE A 155 3.25 8.78 12.07
N ARG A 156 3.04 8.83 13.39
CA ARG A 156 2.23 9.85 14.07
C ARG A 156 3.02 11.12 14.38
N ASN A 157 4.09 11.35 13.64
CA ASN A 157 4.97 12.50 13.79
C ASN A 157 4.22 13.80 13.44
N GLN A 158 4.09 14.70 14.42
CA GLN A 158 3.36 15.95 14.26
C GLN A 158 3.96 16.87 13.19
N SER A 159 5.28 16.85 12.97
CA SER A 159 5.87 17.64 11.89
C SER A 159 5.44 17.13 10.52
N TRP A 160 5.41 15.81 10.33
CA TRP A 160 4.97 15.20 9.07
C TRP A 160 3.49 15.48 8.79
N ILE A 161 2.64 15.42 9.83
CA ILE A 161 1.22 15.73 9.70
C ILE A 161 1.02 17.21 9.35
N SER A 162 1.75 18.11 10.00
CA SER A 162 1.70 19.56 9.71
C SER A 162 2.08 19.86 8.26
N GLU A 163 3.11 19.19 7.74
CA GLU A 163 3.51 19.31 6.33
C GLU A 163 2.40 18.84 5.39
N ILE A 164 1.82 17.67 5.66
CA ILE A 164 0.71 17.13 4.86
C ILE A 164 -0.48 18.09 4.84
N VAL A 165 -0.89 18.64 5.99
CA VAL A 165 -1.96 19.64 6.06
C VAL A 165 -1.63 20.87 5.20
N GLY A 166 -0.36 21.30 5.20
CA GLY A 166 0.11 22.42 4.39
C GLY A 166 0.06 22.17 2.87
N TRP A 167 -0.07 20.92 2.41
CA TRP A 167 -0.19 20.60 0.98
C TRP A 167 -1.62 20.70 0.44
N GLN A 168 -2.61 20.84 1.34
CA GLN A 168 -4.01 21.04 0.97
C GLN A 168 -4.18 22.40 0.28
N ASN A 169 -4.89 22.42 -0.85
CA ASN A 169 -5.16 23.66 -1.57
C ASN A 169 -6.33 24.43 -0.93
N ALA A 170 -6.60 25.64 -1.43
CA ALA A 170 -7.65 26.52 -0.91
C ALA A 170 -9.08 25.93 -0.96
N ASN A 171 -9.31 24.87 -1.76
CA ASN A 171 -10.60 24.17 -1.84
C ASN A 171 -10.68 22.99 -0.86
N GLY A 172 -9.67 22.78 -0.01
CA GLY A 172 -9.64 21.69 0.96
C GLY A 172 -9.25 20.33 0.37
N CYS A 173 -8.73 20.30 -0.86
CA CYS A 173 -8.34 19.06 -1.54
C CYS A 173 -6.86 19.05 -1.92
N PHE A 174 -6.36 17.90 -2.37
CA PHE A 174 -4.98 17.71 -2.79
C PHE A 174 -4.90 17.55 -4.30
N LYS A 175 -3.75 17.86 -4.91
CA LYS A 175 -3.53 17.71 -6.35
C LYS A 175 -2.10 17.29 -6.66
N TYR A 176 -1.90 16.68 -7.83
CA TYR A 176 -0.58 16.53 -8.41
C TYR A 176 -0.12 17.87 -8.97
N TYR A 177 1.16 18.20 -8.82
CA TYR A 177 1.73 19.46 -9.27
C TYR A 177 2.79 19.26 -10.37
N TYR A 178 3.33 18.05 -10.53
CA TYR A 178 4.20 17.65 -11.65
C TYR A 178 3.42 16.84 -12.68
N GLN A 179 2.73 17.52 -13.58
CA GLN A 179 2.49 17.01 -14.93
C GLN A 179 2.85 18.14 -15.89
N ASP A 180 4.15 18.32 -16.11
CA ASP A 180 4.62 19.04 -17.30
C ASP A 180 4.12 18.28 -18.53
N GLY A 181 3.12 18.83 -19.21
CA GLY A 181 2.85 18.52 -20.62
C GLY A 181 1.93 17.34 -20.96
N VAL A 182 1.15 16.79 -20.02
CA VAL A 182 -0.01 15.95 -20.41
C VAL A 182 -1.29 16.74 -20.16
N GLU A 183 -1.62 17.60 -21.13
CA GLU A 183 -3.02 17.92 -21.41
C GLU A 183 -3.72 16.63 -21.84
N GLN A 184 -4.18 15.83 -20.88
CA GLN A 184 -5.23 14.86 -21.17
C GLN A 184 -6.07 14.58 -19.92
N TYR A 185 -6.93 15.54 -19.59
CA TYR A 185 -8.18 15.23 -18.92
C TYR A 185 -9.31 15.41 -19.94
N ASP A 186 -9.53 14.37 -20.73
CA ASP A 186 -10.82 14.11 -21.36
C ASP A 186 -11.72 13.48 -20.28
N GLY A 187 -12.61 14.28 -19.66
CA GLY A 187 -13.53 13.77 -18.63
C GLY A 187 -14.03 14.77 -17.55
N ASP A 188 -14.72 15.81 -17.99
CA ASP A 188 -16.07 16.25 -17.54
C ASP A 188 -16.39 16.56 -16.06
N SER A 189 -15.45 17.09 -15.26
CA SER A 189 -15.87 17.85 -14.05
C SER A 189 -14.86 18.91 -13.61
N ALA A 190 -15.35 20.12 -13.33
CA ALA A 190 -14.55 21.24 -12.81
C ALA A 190 -13.75 20.90 -11.53
N ILE A 191 -14.20 19.88 -10.78
CA ILE A 191 -13.54 19.38 -9.56
C ILE A 191 -12.19 18.71 -9.89
N ARG A 192 -12.11 17.92 -10.97
CA ARG A 192 -10.87 17.21 -11.34
C ARG A 192 -9.78 18.15 -11.87
N ALA A 193 -10.15 19.33 -12.36
CA ALA A 193 -9.20 20.37 -12.76
C ALA A 193 -8.42 20.96 -11.56
N VAL A 194 -8.94 20.78 -10.34
CA VAL A 194 -8.42 21.42 -9.12
C VAL A 194 -8.00 20.39 -8.06
N CYS A 195 -8.58 19.19 -8.10
CA CYS A 195 -8.38 18.13 -7.11
C CYS A 195 -8.05 16.79 -7.78
N SER A 196 -7.05 16.10 -7.23
CA SER A 196 -6.81 14.67 -7.47
C SER A 196 -7.75 13.86 -6.58
N THR A 197 -8.54 12.97 -7.16
CA THR A 197 -9.43 12.06 -6.41
C THR A 197 -8.64 11.13 -5.51
N HIS A 198 -7.52 10.60 -5.99
CA HIS A 198 -6.62 9.70 -5.26
C HIS A 198 -6.01 10.39 -4.04
N MET A 199 -5.20 11.44 -4.27
CA MET A 199 -4.53 12.16 -3.19
C MET A 199 -5.52 12.73 -2.17
N SER A 200 -6.68 13.22 -2.63
CA SER A 200 -7.69 13.75 -1.72
C SER A 200 -8.35 12.66 -0.89
N GLY A 201 -8.58 11.47 -1.46
CA GLY A 201 -9.06 10.30 -0.72
C GLY A 201 -8.06 9.84 0.35
N VAL A 202 -6.77 9.74 -0.01
CA VAL A 202 -5.69 9.38 0.93
C VAL A 202 -5.56 10.44 2.02
N GLY A 203 -5.55 11.73 1.66
CA GLY A 203 -5.49 12.84 2.59
C GLY A 203 -6.67 12.84 3.56
N ALA A 204 -7.89 12.64 3.07
CA ALA A 204 -9.08 12.54 3.93
C ALA A 204 -9.00 11.36 4.91
N ALA A 205 -8.55 10.19 4.46
CA ALA A 205 -8.37 9.01 5.31
C ALA A 205 -7.29 9.23 6.39
N LEU A 206 -6.17 9.84 6.00
CA LEU A 206 -5.09 10.20 6.92
C LEU A 206 -5.56 11.20 7.98
N LEU A 207 -6.17 12.31 7.57
CA LEU A 207 -6.64 13.34 8.49
C LEU A 207 -7.76 12.82 9.39
N GLY A 208 -8.66 11.98 8.86
CA GLY A 208 -9.69 11.30 9.65
C GLY A 208 -9.10 10.37 10.71
N LEU A 209 -8.01 9.66 10.39
CA LEU A 209 -7.28 8.85 11.37
C LEU A 209 -6.73 9.72 12.51
N PHE A 210 -6.12 10.86 12.20
CA PHE A 210 -5.53 11.72 13.22
C PHE A 210 -6.55 12.55 14.01
N ALA A 211 -7.68 12.91 13.42
CA ALA A 211 -8.80 13.52 14.14
C ALA A 211 -9.33 12.60 15.25
N LYS A 212 -9.30 11.28 15.03
CA LYS A 212 -9.67 10.27 16.03
C LYS A 212 -8.63 10.10 17.15
N LEU A 213 -7.36 10.42 16.87
CA LEU A 213 -6.23 10.19 17.79
C LEU A 213 -5.94 11.38 18.73
N GLN A 214 -6.68 12.48 18.64
CA GLN A 214 -6.51 13.67 19.49
C GLN A 214 -7.33 13.67 20.80
N PHE A 215 -7.74 12.48 21.29
CA PHE A 215 -8.49 12.34 22.54
C PHE A 215 -7.89 11.27 23.45
#